data_AF-A0A7C3K1B8-F1
#
_entry.id   AF-A0A7C3K1B8-F1
#
_cell.length_a   1.000
_cell.length_b   1.000
_cell.length_c   1.000
_cell.angle_alpha   90.00
_cell.angle_beta   90.00
_cell.angle_gamma   90.00
#
_symmetry.space_group_name_H-M   'P 1'
#
loop_
_entity.id
_entity.type
_entity.pdbx_description
1 polymer ?
#
loop_
_entity_poly.entity_id
_entity_poly.type
_entity_poly.pdbx_seq_one_letter_code
_entity_poly.pdbx_strand_id
1 'polypeptide(L)' 'MADLRREPITRMWVVVTTDNPKGPSDYLAFRPPYQPQKEEGACPFCPGHEEMTPKATLVLSGEGGGWAVRVVPNK' A
#
# COMPACT_ATOMS: atom_id res chain seq x y z
N MET A 1 24.28 -4.86 -23.97
CA MET A 1 23.72 -3.69 -24.65
C MET A 1 22.39 -3.38 -23.96
N ALA A 2 22.01 -2.12 -23.77
CA ALA A 2 20.67 -1.83 -23.22
C ALA A 2 19.60 -2.08 -24.29
N ASP A 3 18.52 -2.77 -23.91
CA ASP A 3 17.38 -3.07 -24.78
C ASP A 3 16.19 -2.19 -24.43
N LEU A 4 15.42 -1.79 -25.45
CA LEU A 4 14.13 -1.15 -25.28
C LEU A 4 13.00 -2.17 -25.43
N ARG A 5 12.15 -2.29 -24.41
CA ARG A 5 10.97 -3.15 -24.44
C ARG A 5 9.71 -2.30 -24.33
N ARG A 6 8.70 -2.60 -25.15
CA ARG A 6 7.40 -1.93 -25.07
C ARG A 6 6.48 -2.72 -24.18
N GLU A 7 6.00 -2.09 -23.12
CA GLU A 7 5.05 -2.69 -22.19
C GLU A 7 3.64 -2.64 -22.83
N PRO A 8 2.90 -3.77 -22.92
CA PRO A 8 1.66 -3.83 -23.68
C PRO A 8 0.45 -3.13 -23.03
N ILE A 9 0.39 -3.01 -21.71
CA ILE A 9 -0.75 -2.48 -20.95
C ILE A 9 -0.78 -0.94 -20.98
N THR A 10 0.31 -0.33 -20.55
CA THR A 10 0.57 1.11 -20.46
C THR A 10 1.12 1.71 -21.76
N ARG A 11 1.59 0.86 -22.68
CA ARG A 11 2.21 1.24 -23.96
C ARG A 11 3.45 2.11 -23.82
N MET A 12 4.10 2.07 -22.67
CA MET A 12 5.35 2.77 -22.40
C MET A 12 6.55 1.95 -22.85
N TRP A 13 7.65 2.65 -23.16
CA TRP A 13 8.94 2.02 -23.37
C TRP A 13 9.69 1.91 -22.05
N VAL A 14 10.25 0.75 -21.79
CA VAL A 14 11.09 0.46 -20.64
C VAL A 14 12.49 0.14 -21.13
N VAL A 15 13.49 0.76 -20.52
CA VAL A 15 14.90 0.47 -20.76
C VAL A 15 15.32 -0.68 -19.86
N VAL A 16 15.91 -1.73 -20.45
CA VAL A 16 16.44 -2.89 -19.72
C VAL A 16 17.93 -2.95 -19.94
N THR A 17 18.70 -2.76 -18.87
CA THR A 17 20.16 -2.86 -18.90
C THR A 17 20.60 -4.31 -18.65
N THR A 18 21.00 -5.03 -19.70
CA THR A 18 21.44 -6.44 -19.57
C THR A 18 22.86 -6.59 -19.02
N ASP A 19 23.71 -5.58 -19.21
CA ASP A 19 25.15 -5.69 -18.90
C ASP A 19 25.47 -5.44 -17.42
N ASN A 20 24.62 -4.66 -16.75
CA ASN A 20 24.72 -4.36 -15.32
C ASN A 20 23.31 -4.45 -14.71
N PRO A 21 22.75 -5.67 -14.58
CA PRO A 21 21.44 -5.85 -13.98
C PRO A 21 21.51 -5.48 -12.50
N LYS A 22 20.67 -4.52 -12.07
CA LYS A 22 20.52 -4.22 -10.65
C LYS A 22 19.82 -5.38 -9.95
N GLY A 23 20.49 -5.96 -8.96
CA GLY A 23 19.94 -7.01 -8.11
C GLY A 23 19.15 -6.43 -6.94
N PRO A 24 18.42 -7.26 -6.17
CA PRO A 24 17.69 -6.83 -4.98
C PRO A 24 18.51 -6.00 -3.98
N SER A 25 19.82 -6.25 -3.89
CA SER A 25 20.77 -5.54 -3.03
C SER A 25 21.16 -4.15 -3.53
N ASP A 26 20.98 -3.85 -4.83
CA ASP A 26 21.33 -2.55 -5.42
C ASP A 26 20.21 -1.52 -5.29
N TYR A 27 19.03 -1.97 -4.85
CA TYR A 27 17.94 -1.09 -4.47
C TYR A 27 18.09 -0.74 -3.01
N LEU A 28 17.87 0.54 -2.67
CA LEU A 28 17.68 0.93 -1.28
C LEU A 28 16.64 -0.01 -0.67
N ALA A 29 16.90 -0.50 0.54
CA ALA A 29 15.90 -1.21 1.30
C ALA A 29 14.64 -0.36 1.27
N PHE A 30 13.62 -0.84 0.54
CA PHE A 30 12.28 -0.29 0.64
C PHE A 30 12.01 -0.21 2.13
N ARG A 31 11.53 0.96 2.59
CA ARG A 31 11.31 1.33 4.00
C ARG A 31 11.25 0.12 4.94
N PRO A 32 11.91 0.18 6.13
CA PRO A 32 11.90 -0.93 7.07
C PRO A 32 10.49 -1.52 7.17
N PRO A 33 10.37 -2.87 7.22
CA PRO A 33 9.08 -3.54 7.19
C PRO A 33 8.14 -2.84 8.17
N TYR A 34 6.88 -2.61 7.76
CA TYR A 34 5.91 -1.85 8.54
C TYR A 34 5.97 -2.29 10.00
N GLN A 35 6.41 -1.37 10.85
CA GLN A 35 6.33 -1.53 12.29
C GLN A 35 5.06 -0.81 12.73
N PRO A 36 4.19 -1.44 13.54
CA PRO A 36 3.08 -0.75 14.14
C PRO A 36 3.65 0.43 14.93
N GLN A 37 3.45 1.64 14.41
CA GLN A 37 3.83 2.85 15.11
C GLN A 37 2.97 2.91 16.38
N LYS A 38 3.58 3.20 17.53
CA LYS A 38 2.79 3.71 18.66
C LYS A 38 2.13 4.98 18.14
N GLU A 39 0.81 5.00 18.10
CA GLU A 39 0.05 6.12 17.54
C GLU A 39 0.47 7.42 18.23
N GLU A 40 1.21 8.27 17.51
CA GLU A 40 1.42 9.66 17.89
C GLU A 40 0.17 10.45 17.46
N GLY A 41 -0.93 10.26 18.20
CA GLY A 41 -2.22 10.94 17.97
C GLY A 41 -3.42 9.99 17.81
N ALA A 42 -4.61 10.55 17.57
CA ALA A 42 -5.82 9.75 17.33
C ALA A 42 -5.85 9.26 15.87
N CYS A 43 -5.74 7.95 15.63
CA CYS A 43 -5.87 7.36 14.30
C CYS A 43 -7.37 7.21 13.91
N PRO A 44 -7.87 7.92 12.87
CA PRO A 44 -9.28 7.83 12.45
C PRO A 44 -9.73 6.44 11.96
N PHE A 45 -8.78 5.61 11.55
CA PHE A 45 -9.08 4.27 11.02
C PHE A 45 -9.08 3.20 12.11
N CYS A 46 -8.53 3.48 13.29
CA CYS A 46 -8.52 2.52 14.38
C CYS A 46 -9.90 2.34 15.02
N PRO A 47 -10.16 1.15 15.60
CA PRO A 47 -11.42 0.90 16.29
C PRO A 47 -11.68 1.90 17.41
N GLY A 48 -12.91 2.43 17.49
CA GLY A 48 -13.31 3.42 18.48
C GLY A 48 -13.22 4.89 18.01
N HIS A 49 -12.72 5.14 16.81
CA HIS A 49 -12.67 6.48 16.18
C HIS A 49 -13.52 6.55 14.89
N GLU A 50 -14.56 5.72 14.78
CA GLU A 50 -15.40 5.63 13.59
C GLU A 50 -16.06 6.97 13.22
N GLU A 51 -16.33 7.83 14.20
CA GLU A 51 -16.87 9.19 14.03
C GLU A 51 -15.91 10.17 13.35
N MET A 52 -14.60 9.89 13.39
CA MET A 52 -13.60 10.68 12.66
C MET A 52 -13.60 10.38 11.16
N THR A 53 -14.31 9.33 10.73
CA THR A 53 -14.43 8.92 9.34
C THR A 53 -15.84 9.17 8.79
N PRO A 54 -16.01 9.45 7.48
CA PRO A 54 -17.32 9.41 6.84
C PRO A 54 -18.02 8.06 7.07
N LYS A 55 -19.34 8.02 6.92
CA LYS A 55 -20.12 6.79 7.11
C LYS A 55 -19.61 5.69 6.17
N ALA A 56 -19.28 4.54 6.75
CA ALA A 56 -18.81 3.38 6.00
C ALA A 56 -19.89 2.91 5.01
N THR A 57 -19.46 2.62 3.78
CA THR A 57 -20.32 2.06 2.72
C THR A 57 -20.48 0.56 2.87
N LEU A 58 -19.45 -0.11 3.39
CA LEU A 58 -19.44 -1.54 3.67
C LEU A 58 -18.67 -1.82 4.96
N VAL A 59 -19.19 -2.72 5.78
CA VAL A 59 -18.52 -3.24 6.97
C VAL A 59 -18.53 -4.75 6.90
N LEU A 60 -17.35 -5.36 6.97
CA LEU A 60 -17.20 -6.80 7.12
C LEU A 60 -16.96 -7.09 8.60
N SER A 61 -17.86 -7.87 9.22
CA SER A 61 -17.72 -8.30 10.60
C SER A 61 -16.57 -9.29 10.76
N GLY A 62 -15.78 -9.12 11.81
CA GLY A 62 -14.77 -10.09 12.23
C GLY A 62 -15.34 -11.07 13.26
N GLU A 63 -14.61 -12.16 13.49
CA GLU A 63 -14.90 -13.05 14.61
C GLU A 63 -14.66 -12.30 15.93
N GLY A 64 -15.65 -12.27 16.83
CA GLY A 64 -15.53 -11.59 18.13
C GLY A 64 -16.27 -10.25 18.28
N GLY A 65 -17.20 -9.92 17.38
CA GLY A 65 -18.16 -8.83 17.59
C GLY A 65 -17.66 -7.43 17.18
N GLY A 66 -16.51 -7.35 16.53
CA GLY A 66 -15.99 -6.13 15.87
C GLY A 66 -16.09 -6.20 14.34
N TRP A 67 -15.61 -5.15 13.68
CA TRP A 67 -15.37 -5.17 12.24
C TRP A 67 -13.95 -5.68 11.95
N ALA A 68 -13.81 -6.48 10.89
CA ALA A 68 -12.52 -6.87 10.33
C ALA A 68 -12.04 -5.86 9.28
N VAL A 69 -12.96 -5.35 8.46
CA VAL A 69 -12.67 -4.36 7.42
C VAL A 69 -13.82 -3.36 7.31
N ARG A 70 -13.48 -2.07 7.15
CA ARG A 70 -14.43 -1.01 6.79
C ARG A 70 -14.05 -0.39 5.46
N VAL A 71 -15.04 -0.16 4.59
CA VAL A 71 -14.90 0.63 3.37
C VAL A 71 -15.50 2.00 3.63
N VAL A 72 -14.65 3.02 3.64
CA VAL A 72 -15.00 4.39 3.98
C VAL A 72 -14.73 5.28 2.76
N PRO A 73 -15.65 6.19 2.39
CA PRO A 73 -15.39 7.18 1.35
C PRO A 73 -14.14 8.01 1.66
N ASN A 74 -13.27 8.20 0.66
CA ASN A 74 -12.15 9.11 0.81
C ASN A 74 -12.67 10.56 0.86
N LYS A 75 -12.22 11.32 1.86
CA LYS A 75 -12.63 12.70 2.10
C LYS A 75 -11.53 13.65 1.63
#